data_AF-A0A960LA04-F1
#
_entry.id   AF-A0A960LA04-F1
#
_cell.length_a   1.000
_cell.length_b   1.000
_cell.length_c   1.000
_cell.angle_alpha   90.00
_cell.angle_beta   90.00
_cell.angle_gamma   90.00
#
_symmetry.space_group_name_H-M   'P 1'
#
loop_
_entity.id
_entity.type
_entity.pdbx_description
1 polymer ?
#
loop_
_entity_poly.entity_id
_entity_poly.type
_entity_poly.pdbx_seq_one_letter_code
_entity_poly.pdbx_strand_id
1 'polypeptide(L)' 'MTDIHALEEELLDFERKYGVRSEVFYAAYAAGEEPQEESWVLDFGEWASVYRTWLDRGWAQAQT' A
#
# COMPACT_ATOMS: atom_id res chain seq x y z
N MET A 1 19.18 -1.47 -7.83
CA MET A 1 18.87 -1.63 -6.40
C MET A 1 17.64 -0.77 -6.05
N THR A 2 16.58 -0.80 -6.86
CA THR A 2 15.81 0.44 -7.08
C THR A 2 14.29 0.26 -7.12
N ASP A 3 13.78 -0.97 -7.21
CA ASP A 3 12.35 -1.18 -7.49
C ASP A 3 11.52 -1.40 -6.22
N ILE A 4 12.10 -1.98 -5.17
CA ILE A 4 11.40 -2.17 -3.89
C ILE A 4 11.37 -0.90 -3.06
N HIS A 5 12.48 -0.15 -3.01
CA HIS A 5 12.55 1.14 -2.31
C HIS A 5 11.69 2.22 -2.97
N ALA A 6 11.51 2.19 -4.29
CA ALA A 6 10.58 3.10 -4.97
C ALA A 6 9.13 2.84 -4.53
N LEU A 7 8.72 1.56 -4.46
CA LEU A 7 7.41 1.18 -3.96
C LEU A 7 7.21 1.55 -2.48
N GLU A 8 8.26 1.42 -1.66
CA GLU A 8 8.23 1.85 -0.26
C GLU A 8 8.01 3.36 -0.11
N GLU A 9 8.70 4.18 -0.91
CA GLU A 9 8.50 5.64 -0.92
C GLU A 9 7.10 6.02 -1.42
N GLU A 10 6.58 5.35 -2.46
CA GLU A 10 5.21 5.57 -2.94
C GLU A 10 4.17 5.23 -1.86
N LEU A 11 4.36 4.12 -1.12
CA LEU A 11 3.50 3.79 0.03
C LEU A 11 3.59 4.85 1.12
N LEU A 12 4.79 5.32 1.45
CA LEU A 12 5.01 6.38 2.44
C LEU A 12 4.32 7.70 2.05
N ASP A 13 4.24 8.03 0.77
CA ASP A 13 3.54 9.23 0.31
C ASP A 13 2.02 9.13 0.54
N PHE A 14 1.42 7.95 0.35
CA PHE A 14 0.03 7.72 0.76
C PHE A 14 -0.13 7.83 2.28
N GLU A 15 0.76 7.24 3.07
CA GLU A 15 0.70 7.33 4.54
C GLU A 15 0.82 8.77 5.03
N ARG A 16 1.68 9.59 4.41
CA ARG A 16 1.82 11.02 4.75
C ARG A 16 0.63 11.84 4.31
N LYS A 17 0.11 11.58 3.10
CA LYS A 17 -1.03 12.30 2.52
C LYS A 17 -2.27 12.19 3.41
N TYR A 18 -2.41 11.05 4.05
CA TYR A 18 -3.65 10.70 4.72
C TYR A 18 -3.55 10.33 6.21
N GLY A 19 -2.34 10.16 6.75
CA GLY A 19 -2.12 9.90 8.17
C GLY A 19 -2.47 8.49 8.65
N VAL A 20 -2.67 7.51 7.76
CA VAL A 20 -2.94 6.11 8.12
C VAL A 20 -1.84 5.21 7.58
N ARG A 21 -1.41 4.23 8.37
CA ARG A 21 -0.39 3.26 7.96
C ARG A 21 -0.94 2.25 6.96
N SER A 22 -0.14 1.88 5.97
CA SER A 22 -0.53 0.95 4.89
C SER A 22 -0.97 -0.41 5.43
N GLU A 23 -0.41 -0.88 6.55
CA GLU A 23 -0.80 -2.14 7.19
C GLU A 23 -2.22 -2.10 7.77
N VAL A 24 -2.64 -0.96 8.32
CA VAL A 24 -4.00 -0.75 8.83
C VAL A 24 -4.98 -0.69 7.67
N PHE A 25 -4.56 -0.03 6.59
CA PHE A 25 -5.33 0.04 5.34
C PHE A 25 -5.53 -1.33 4.68
N TYR A 26 -4.47 -2.14 4.67
CA TYR A 26 -4.50 -3.48 4.10
C TYR A 26 -5.47 -4.40 4.84
N ALA A 27 -5.61 -4.29 6.16
CA ALA A 27 -6.56 -5.08 6.91
C ALA A 27 -8.01 -4.81 6.45
N ALA A 28 -8.38 -3.53 6.25
CA ALA A 28 -9.69 -3.15 5.74
C ALA A 28 -9.90 -3.63 4.29
N TYR A 29 -8.92 -3.40 3.42
CA TYR A 29 -8.93 -3.89 2.04
C TYR A 29 -9.11 -5.43 1.95
N ALA A 30 -8.35 -6.17 2.75
CA ALA A 30 -8.39 -7.63 2.77
C ALA A 30 -9.71 -8.17 3.33
N ALA A 31 -10.37 -7.42 4.21
CA ALA A 31 -11.70 -7.72 4.74
C ALA A 31 -12.85 -7.34 3.78
N GLY A 32 -12.55 -6.61 2.69
CA GLY A 32 -13.57 -6.05 1.79
C GLY A 32 -14.30 -4.85 2.38
N GLU A 33 -13.72 -4.20 3.39
CA GLU A 33 -14.23 -2.99 3.99
C GLU A 33 -13.78 -1.78 3.18
N GLU A 34 -14.69 -0.82 2.97
CA GLU A 34 -14.36 0.45 2.34
C GLU A 34 -13.58 1.34 3.32
N PRO A 35 -12.72 2.25 2.81
CA PRO A 35 -12.10 3.28 3.63
C PRO A 35 -13.14 4.09 4.41
N GLN A 36 -12.88 4.38 5.69
CA GLN A 36 -13.78 5.22 6.49
C GLN A 36 -13.85 6.67 6.01
N GLU A 37 -12.83 7.10 5.26
CA GLU A 37 -12.66 8.46 4.76
C GLU A 37 -12.86 8.49 3.24
N GLU A 38 -13.86 9.24 2.74
CA GLU A 38 -14.14 9.37 1.31
C GLU A 38 -12.92 9.89 0.50
N SER A 39 -12.05 10.67 1.15
CA SER A 39 -10.84 11.24 0.56
C SER A 39 -9.84 10.20 0.04
N TRP A 40 -9.92 8.97 0.53
CA TRP A 40 -9.08 7.85 0.10
C TRP A 40 -9.70 7.04 -1.04
N VAL A 41 -11.04 7.02 -1.16
CA VAL A 41 -11.74 6.20 -2.15
C VAL A 41 -11.22 6.47 -3.56
N LEU A 42 -10.81 7.71 -3.84
CA LEU A 42 -10.25 8.14 -5.12
C LEU A 42 -8.90 7.48 -5.43
N ASP A 43 -8.04 7.33 -4.43
CA ASP A 43 -6.66 6.84 -4.61
C ASP A 43 -6.50 5.38 -4.19
N PHE A 44 -7.56 4.77 -3.65
CA PHE A 44 -7.54 3.43 -3.07
C PHE A 44 -7.07 2.36 -4.06
N GLY A 45 -7.52 2.46 -5.31
CA GLY A 45 -7.11 1.52 -6.36
C GLY A 45 -5.63 1.63 -6.72
N GLU A 46 -5.07 2.84 -6.70
CA GLU A 46 -3.66 3.10 -6.97
C GLU A 46 -2.79 2.56 -5.84
N TRP A 47 -3.12 2.93 -4.60
CA TRP A 47 -2.45 2.40 -3.41
C TRP A 47 -2.48 0.85 -3.38
N ALA A 48 -3.63 0.24 -3.66
CA ALA A 48 -3.76 -1.23 -3.65
C ALA A 48 -2.87 -1.92 -4.71
N SER A 49 -2.69 -1.28 -5.87
CA SER A 49 -1.79 -1.77 -6.92
C SER A 49 -0.32 -1.70 -6.50
N VAL A 50 0.10 -0.57 -5.92
CA VAL A 50 1.46 -0.38 -5.38
C VAL A 50 1.73 -1.39 -4.27
N TYR A 51 0.81 -1.53 -3.32
CA TYR A 51 0.95 -2.42 -2.17
C TYR A 51 1.05 -3.91 -2.55
N ARG A 52 0.22 -4.39 -3.49
CA ARG A 52 0.33 -5.77 -4.01
C ARG A 52 1.67 -6.02 -4.67
N THR A 53 2.13 -5.07 -5.48
CA THR A 53 3.42 -5.19 -6.17
C THR A 53 4.58 -5.23 -5.17
N TRP A 54 4.50 -4.43 -4.10
CA TRP A 54 5.47 -4.46 -3.01
C TRP A 54 5.48 -5.80 -2.27
N LEU A 55 4.31 -6.35 -1.92
CA LEU A 55 4.20 -7.66 -1.28
C LEU A 55 4.82 -8.77 -2.13
N ASP A 56 4.42 -8.88 -3.40
CA ASP A 56 4.91 -9.92 -4.30
C ASP A 56 6.44 -9.89 -4.45
N ARG A 57 7.02 -8.69 -4.44
CA ARG A 57 8.47 -8.49 -4.55
C ARG A 57 9.21 -8.72 -3.24
N GLY A 58 8.65 -8.30 -2.11
CA GLY A 58 9.21 -8.57 -0.78
C GLY A 58 9.32 -10.07 -0.51
N TRP A 59 8.33 -10.85 -0.94
CA TRP A 59 8.36 -12.31 -0.83
C TRP A 59 9.46 -12.93 -1.71
N ALA A 60 9.64 -12.42 -2.93
CA ALA A 60 10.72 -12.86 -3.82
C ALA A 60 12.13 -12.55 -3.25
N GLN A 61 12.30 -11.43 -2.54
CA GLN A 61 13.57 -11.10 -1.89
C GLN A 61 13.82 -11.89 -0.60
N ALA A 62 12.78 -12.31 0.12
CA ALA A 62 12.91 -13.11 1.33
C ALA A 62 13.32 -14.58 1.09
N GLN A 63 13.32 -15.05 -0.16
CA GLN A 63 13.63 -16.44 -0.56
C GLN A 63 15.00 -16.62 -1.25
N THR A 64 15.82 -15.57 -1.34
CA THR A 64 17.19 -15.61 -1.91
C THR A 64 18.25 -15.53 -0.81
#